data_AF-A0A943BHT9-F1
#
_entry.id   AF-A0A943BHT9-F1
#
_cell.length_a   1.000
_cell.length_b   1.000
_cell.length_c   1.000
_cell.angle_alpha   90.00
_cell.angle_beta   90.00
_cell.angle_gamma   90.00
#
_symmetry.space_group_name_H-M   'P 1'
#
loop_
_entity.id
_entity.type
_entity.pdbx_description
1 polymer ?
#
loop_
_entity_poly.entity_id
_entity_poly.type
_entity_poly.pdbx_seq_one_letter_code
_entity_poly.pdbx_strand_id
1 'polypeptide(L)'
;MSVVIIGGHDRMVHQYKKVCKNYNCKAKVFTQMAANLSKQIGNPDVIVLFTNTVSHKMVRCAVEEAGTDTQVVRSHTSSQKALEKILDEVCCAAS
;
A
#
# COMPACT_ATOMS: atom_id res chain seq x y z
N MET A 1 -4.65 -3.22 12.03
CA MET A 1 -4.47 -2.25 10.95
C MET A 1 -4.68 -2.90 9.58
N SER A 2 -5.06 -2.12 8.59
CA SER A 2 -5.33 -2.49 7.21
C SER A 2 -4.49 -1.61 6.29
N VAL A 3 -3.81 -2.25 5.34
CA VAL A 3 -2.85 -1.61 4.45
C VAL A 3 -3.24 -1.90 3.00
N VAL A 4 -3.25 -0.87 2.17
CA VAL A 4 -3.40 -1.01 0.72
C VAL A 4 -2.08 -0.61 0.06
N ILE A 5 -1.47 -1.54 -0.67
CA ILE A 5 -0.24 -1.30 -1.42
C ILE A 5 -0.60 -1.11 -2.90
N ILE A 6 -0.14 -0.02 -3.49
CA ILE A 6 -0.38 0.37 -4.88
C ILE A 6 0.97 0.48 -5.59
N GLY A 7 1.15 -0.32 -6.64
CA GLY A 7 2.44 -0.53 -7.31
C GLY A 7 3.18 -1.76 -6.79
N GLY A 8 4.47 -1.82 -7.08
CA GLY A 8 5.34 -2.97 -6.84
C GLY A 8 5.34 -3.96 -8.00
N HIS A 9 6.02 -5.09 -7.81
CA HIS A 9 6.12 -6.13 -8.85
C HIS A 9 5.16 -7.29 -8.57
N ASP A 10 4.52 -7.81 -9.62
CA ASP A 10 3.56 -8.92 -9.51
C ASP A 10 4.13 -10.15 -8.76
N ARG A 11 5.41 -10.47 -9.00
CA ARG A 11 6.11 -11.57 -8.33
C ARG A 11 6.27 -11.37 -6.82
N MET A 12 6.21 -10.13 -6.34
CA MET A 12 6.40 -9.75 -4.94
C MET A 12 5.09 -9.68 -4.16
N VAL A 13 3.92 -9.81 -4.81
CA VAL A 13 2.61 -9.66 -4.16
C VAL A 13 2.46 -10.54 -2.91
N HIS A 14 2.89 -11.81 -3.00
CA HIS A 14 2.83 -12.73 -1.86
C HIS A 14 3.78 -12.29 -0.74
N GLN A 15 4.97 -11.79 -1.09
CA GLN A 15 5.97 -11.32 -0.14
C GLN A 15 5.50 -10.07 0.58
N TYR A 16 4.92 -9.08 -0.13
CA TYR A 16 4.34 -7.90 0.52
C TYR A 16 3.23 -8.27 1.51
N LYS A 17 2.33 -9.18 1.14
CA LYS A 17 1.29 -9.67 2.04
C LYS A 17 1.87 -10.37 3.26
N LYS A 18 2.93 -11.18 3.08
CA LYS A 18 3.63 -11.86 4.17
C LYS A 18 4.27 -10.85 5.13
N VAL A 19 4.95 -9.83 4.61
CA VAL A 19 5.53 -8.75 5.41
C VAL A 19 4.42 -8.06 6.22
N CYS A 20 3.36 -7.56 5.59
CA CYS A 20 2.26 -6.92 6.33
C CYS A 20 1.64 -7.85 7.39
N LYS A 21 1.50 -9.15 7.11
CA LYS A 21 0.99 -10.12 8.09
C LYS A 21 1.90 -10.23 9.32
N ASN A 22 3.22 -10.13 9.17
CA ASN A 22 4.15 -10.13 10.31
C ASN A 22 3.97 -8.91 11.21
N TYR A 23 3.48 -7.79 10.67
CA TYR A 23 3.08 -6.59 11.41
C TYR A 23 1.61 -6.61 11.85
N ASN A 24 0.95 -7.78 11.86
CA ASN A 24 -0.47 -7.94 12.17
C ASN A 24 -1.41 -7.06 11.32
N CYS A 25 -0.99 -6.74 10.09
CA CYS A 25 -1.75 -5.94 9.14
C CYS A 25 -2.48 -6.79 8.11
N LYS A 26 -3.74 -6.46 7.84
CA LYS A 26 -4.48 -7.03 6.70
C LYS A 26 -4.13 -6.24 5.43
N ALA A 27 -3.56 -6.91 4.44
CA ALA A 27 -3.07 -6.23 3.23
C ALA A 27 -3.87 -6.53 1.96
N LYS A 28 -4.20 -5.49 1.20
CA LYS A 28 -4.55 -5.59 -0.23
C LYS A 28 -3.38 -5.04 -1.05
N VAL A 29 -3.10 -5.65 -2.20
CA VAL A 29 -1.97 -5.27 -3.05
C VAL A 29 -2.44 -5.20 -4.49
N PHE A 30 -2.21 -4.06 -5.14
CA PHE A 30 -2.55 -3.80 -6.53
C PHE A 30 -1.29 -3.34 -7.27
N THR A 31 -0.66 -4.27 -7.99
CA THR A 31 0.52 -4.01 -8.82
C THR A 31 0.14 -3.57 -10.24
N GLN A 32 -1.12 -3.80 -10.64
CA GLN A 32 -1.69 -3.45 -11.94
C GLN A 32 -3.04 -2.74 -11.78
N MET A 33 -3.50 -2.07 -12.84
CA MET A 33 -4.80 -1.41 -12.85
C MET A 33 -5.95 -2.43 -12.78
N ALA A 34 -6.68 -2.44 -11.67
CA ALA A 34 -7.90 -3.23 -11.54
C ALA A 34 -9.12 -2.47 -12.11
N ALA A 35 -10.07 -3.19 -12.71
CA ALA A 35 -11.26 -2.61 -13.34
C ALA A 35 -12.13 -1.77 -12.38
N ASN A 36 -12.05 -2.02 -11.06
CA ASN A 36 -12.76 -1.29 -10.02
C ASN A 36 -11.82 -0.90 -8.86
N LEU A 37 -10.62 -0.41 -9.18
CA LEU A 37 -9.59 -0.11 -8.18
C LEU A 37 -10.13 0.78 -7.06
N SER A 38 -10.87 1.84 -7.38
CA SER A 38 -11.46 2.77 -6.40
C SER A 38 -12.30 2.06 -5.34
N LYS A 39 -13.31 1.32 -5.79
CA LYS A 39 -14.19 0.52 -4.91
C LYS A 39 -13.42 -0.53 -4.11
N GLN A 40 -12.32 -1.05 -4.66
CA GLN A 40 -11.53 -2.09 -4.03
C GLN A 40 -10.54 -1.57 -2.98
N ILE A 41 -10.15 -0.29 -3.03
CA ILE A 41 -9.33 0.36 -1.99
C ILE A 41 -10.12 0.31 -0.66
N GLY A 42 -11.34 0.84 -0.66
CA GLY A 42 -12.18 0.96 0.54
C GLY A 42 -11.61 2.01 1.50
N ASN A 43 -11.73 1.78 2.82
CA ASN A 43 -11.25 2.71 3.86
C ASN A 43 -10.09 2.09 4.65
N PRO A 44 -8.86 2.03 4.09
CA PRO A 44 -7.71 1.49 4.81
C PRO A 44 -7.16 2.50 5.83
N ASP A 45 -6.41 2.00 6.81
CA ASP A 45 -5.65 2.84 7.73
C ASP A 45 -4.46 3.47 7.01
N VAL A 46 -3.79 2.70 6.12
CA VAL A 46 -2.60 3.16 5.39
C VAL A 46 -2.67 2.78 3.91
N ILE A 47 -2.31 3.71 3.03
CA ILE A 47 -2.03 3.47 1.60
C ILE A 47 -0.53 3.66 1.35
N VAL A 48 0.13 2.63 0.85
CA VAL A 48 1.53 2.68 0.42
C VAL A 48 1.60 2.76 -1.11
N LEU A 49 2.17 3.85 -1.62
CA LEU A 49 2.35 4.09 -3.05
C LEU A 49 3.81 3.84 -3.46
N PHE A 50 4.07 2.77 -4.21
CA PHE A 50 5.37 2.50 -4.82
C PHE A 50 5.53 3.25 -6.15
N THR A 51 5.82 4.54 -6.04
CA THR A 51 5.80 5.57 -7.10
C THR A 51 6.61 5.23 -8.36
N ASN A 52 7.74 4.53 -8.28
CA ASN A 52 8.54 4.15 -9.46
C ASN A 52 7.90 3.03 -10.31
N THR A 53 6.98 2.27 -9.74
CA THR A 53 6.43 1.05 -10.35
C THR A 53 4.95 1.16 -10.66
N VAL A 54 4.31 2.28 -10.32
CA VAL A 54 2.87 2.47 -10.44
C VAL A 54 2.55 3.51 -11.51
N SER A 55 1.48 3.29 -12.27
CA SER A 55 1.01 4.28 -13.23
C SER A 55 0.42 5.52 -12.55
N HIS A 56 0.53 6.68 -13.19
CA HIS A 56 -0.12 7.91 -12.71
C HIS A 56 -1.62 7.74 -12.47
N LYS A 57 -2.31 6.95 -13.30
CA LYS A 57 -3.75 6.67 -13.14
C LYS A 57 -4.05 5.99 -11.80
N MET A 58 -3.23 5.00 -11.42
CA MET A 58 -3.39 4.30 -10.15
C MET A 58 -3.07 5.20 -8.96
N VAL A 59 -2.04 6.06 -9.07
CA VAL A 59 -1.73 7.06 -8.02
C VAL A 59 -2.89 8.01 -7.82
N ARG A 60 -3.45 8.57 -8.90
CA ARG A 60 -4.59 9.48 -8.82
C ARG A 60 -5.78 8.81 -8.15
N CYS A 61 -6.15 7.61 -8.61
CA CYS A 61 -7.24 6.84 -7.99
C CYS A 61 -6.99 6.56 -6.51
N ALA A 62 -5.77 6.18 -6.13
CA ALA A 62 -5.46 5.90 -4.72
C ALA A 62 -5.50 7.13 -3.82
N VAL A 63 -5.09 8.29 -4.33
CA VAL A 63 -5.11 9.56 -3.58
C VAL A 63 -6.52 10.14 -3.50
N GLU A 64 -7.30 10.06 -4.57
CA GLU A 64 -8.70 10.52 -4.62
C GLU A 64 -9.60 9.70 -3.68
N GLU A 65 -9.32 8.40 -3.52
CA GLU A 65 -10.08 7.49 -2.66
C GLU A 65 -9.53 7.40 -1.23
N ALA A 66 -8.42 8.07 -0.94
CA ALA A 66 -7.90 8.12 0.42
C ALA A 66 -8.86 8.96 1.29
N GLY A 67 -9.37 8.36 2.37
CA GLY A 67 -10.17 9.09 3.36
C GLY A 67 -9.32 10.08 4.16
N THR A 68 -9.99 10.98 4.89
CA THR A 68 -9.31 11.94 5.79
C THR A 68 -8.47 11.26 6.87
N ASP A 69 -8.90 10.07 7.29
CA ASP A 69 -8.24 9.27 8.34
C ASP A 69 -7.22 8.28 7.77
N THR A 70 -7.07 8.20 6.44
CA THR A 70 -6.13 7.29 5.78
C THR A 70 -4.77 7.95 5.62
N GLN A 71 -3.72 7.32 6.17
CA GLN A 71 -2.35 7.79 5.97
C GLN A 71 -1.81 7.36 4.60
N VAL A 72 -1.43 8.30 3.75
CA VAL A 72 -0.81 8.02 2.45
C VAL A 72 0.71 8.16 2.54
N VAL A 73 1.43 7.05 2.32
CA VAL A 73 2.90 7.00 2.31
C VAL A 73 3.40 6.74 0.90
N ARG A 74 4.36 7.54 0.43
CA ARG A 74 4.98 7.38 -0.88
C ARG A 74 6.40 6.85 -0.74
N SER A 75 6.74 5.85 -1.54
CA SER A 75 8.10 5.31 -1.64
C SER A 75 8.51 5.16 -3.10
N HIS A 76 9.75 5.54 -3.42
CA HIS A 76 10.33 5.32 -4.74
C HIS A 76 10.86 3.88 -4.89
N THR A 77 11.04 3.14 -3.79
CA THR A 77 11.48 1.74 -3.80
C THR A 77 10.36 0.80 -3.38
N SER A 78 10.19 -0.28 -4.14
CA SER A 78 9.21 -1.34 -3.91
C SER A 78 9.83 -2.59 -3.26
N SER A 79 11.03 -2.49 -2.68
CA SER A 79 11.69 -3.63 -2.04
C SER A 79 10.98 -4.06 -0.73
N GLN A 80 11.22 -5.30 -0.30
CA GLN A 80 10.75 -5.78 1.02
C GLN A 80 11.24 -4.85 2.16
N LYS A 81 12.53 -4.50 2.17
CA LYS A 81 13.11 -3.64 3.22
C LYS A 81 12.47 -2.26 3.27
N ALA A 82 12.11 -1.70 2.12
CA ALA A 82 11.41 -0.43 2.07
C ALA A 82 10.01 -0.54 2.70
N LEU A 83 9.28 -1.62 2.41
CA LEU A 83 7.99 -1.87 3.02
C LEU A 83 8.10 -2.09 4.54
N GLU A 84 9.10 -2.86 4.99
CA GLU A 84 9.37 -3.08 6.43
C GLU A 84 9.58 -1.74 7.14
N LYS A 85 10.48 -0.89 6.61
CA LYS A 85 10.74 0.43 7.20
C LYS A 85 9.47 1.30 7.29
N ILE A 86 8.64 1.31 6.24
CA ILE A 86 7.38 2.05 6.26
C ILE A 86 6.47 1.49 7.36
N LEU A 87 6.35 0.17 7.46
CA LEU A 87 5.51 -0.49 8.46
C LEU A 87 6.01 -0.27 9.88
N ASP A 88 7.32 -0.25 10.12
CA ASP A 88 7.90 0.13 11.40
C ASP A 88 7.44 1.54 11.80
N GLU A 89 7.55 2.52 10.90
CA GLU A 89 7.15 3.90 11.16
C GLU A 89 5.65 4.04 11.44
N VAL A 90 4.79 3.43 10.61
CA VAL A 90 3.33 3.59 10.75
C VAL A 90 2.72 2.71 11.85
N CYS A 91 3.28 1.54 12.12
CA CYS A 91 2.76 0.66 13.18
C CYS A 91 3.25 1.11 14.56
N CYS A 92 4.49 1.59 14.68
CA CYS A 92 4.99 2.13 15.95
C CYS A 92 4.35 3.48 16.30
N ALA A 93 3.95 4.30 15.32
CA ALA A 93 3.20 5.53 15.58
C ALA A 93 1.78 5.31 16.12
N ALA A 94 1.24 4.09 16.02
CA ALA A 94 -0.08 3.71 16.52
C ALA A 94 -0.07 3.14 17.96
N SER A 95 1.06 3.29 18.68
CA SER A 95 1.25 2.83 20.07
C SER A 95 1.06 3.95 21.09
#